data_AF-A0A2I0WFX2-F1
#
_entry.id   AF-A0A2I0WFX2-F1
#
_cell.length_a   1.000
_cell.length_b   1.000
_cell.length_c   1.000
_cell.angle_alpha   90.00
_cell.angle_beta   90.00
_cell.angle_gamma   90.00
#
_symmetry.space_group_name_H-M   'P 1'
#
loop_
_entity.id
_entity.type
_entity.pdbx_description
1 polymer ?
#
loop_
_entity_poly.entity_id
_entity_poly.type
_entity_poly.pdbx_seq_one_letter_code
_entity_poly.pdbx_strand_id
1 'polypeptide(L)' 'MSGFTLRDRIRNEHIREKVGVAPVEDKIRESRLRWFGHIKRRPFDDPIRRVEVLNLTYVKKGRGRPKKDLVRKY' A
#
# COMPACT_ATOMS: atom_id res chain seq x y z
N MET A 1 -1.68 14.60 -26.81
CA MET A 1 -2.81 13.67 -26.68
C MET A 1 -2.42 12.32 -27.31
N SER A 2 -2.77 11.18 -26.72
CA SER A 2 -2.31 9.86 -27.21
C SER A 2 -3.12 9.27 -28.38
N GLY A 3 -4.26 9.89 -28.74
CA GLY A 3 -5.11 9.50 -29.88
C GLY A 3 -6.05 8.33 -29.63
N PHE A 4 -6.14 7.82 -28.39
CA PHE A 4 -6.98 6.67 -28.04
C PHE A 4 -8.34 7.09 -27.48
N THR A 5 -9.37 6.34 -27.85
CA THR A 5 -10.76 6.51 -27.41
C THR A 5 -11.21 5.32 -26.56
N LEU A 6 -12.30 5.47 -25.81
CA LEU A 6 -12.86 4.37 -25.02
C LEU A 6 -13.34 3.19 -25.87
N ARG A 7 -13.63 3.40 -27.16
CA ARG A 7 -14.04 2.35 -28.10
C ARG A 7 -12.90 1.38 -28.45
N ASP A 8 -11.66 1.83 -28.35
CA ASP A 8 -10.48 1.04 -28.71
C ASP A 8 -10.20 -0.07 -27.68
N ARG A 9 -10.83 0.00 -26.49
CA ARG A 9 -10.70 -0.99 -25.40
C ARG A 9 -9.24 -1.33 -25.04
N ILE A 10 -8.34 -0.37 -25.23
CA ILE A 10 -6.92 -0.52 -24.95
C ILE A 10 -6.68 -0.52 -23.44
N ARG A 11 -5.81 -1.41 -22.97
CA ARG A 11 -5.42 -1.49 -21.55
C ARG A 11 -4.66 -0.22 -21.15
N ASN A 12 -4.97 0.30 -19.97
CA ASN A 12 -4.32 1.50 -19.42
C ASN A 12 -2.79 1.38 -19.33
N GLU A 13 -2.25 0.17 -19.18
CA GLU A 13 -0.81 -0.11 -19.20
C GLU A 13 -0.14 0.42 -20.48
N HIS A 14 -0.74 0.14 -21.65
CA HIS A 14 -0.20 0.57 -22.94
C HIS A 14 -0.26 2.09 -23.13
N ILE A 15 -1.32 2.73 -22.63
CA ILE A 15 -1.44 4.19 -22.67
C ILE A 15 -0.37 4.84 -21.79
N ARG A 16 -0.15 4.28 -20.59
CA ARG A 16 0.87 4.77 -19.65
C ARG A 16 2.29 4.63 -20.21
N GLU A 17 2.60 3.49 -20.83
CA GLU A 17 3.87 3.26 -21.52
C GLU A 17 4.11 4.31 -22.61
N LYS A 18 3.12 4.52 -23.49
CA LYS A 18 3.22 5.51 -24.57
C LYS A 18 3.42 6.95 -24.07
N VAL A 19 2.83 7.30 -22.93
CA VAL A 19 2.90 8.66 -22.35
C VAL A 19 4.06 8.80 -21.35
N GLY A 20 4.77 7.72 -21.03
CA GLY A 20 5.86 7.71 -20.05
C GLY A 20 5.39 7.92 -18.60
N VAL A 21 4.15 7.54 -18.28
CA VAL A 21 3.57 7.69 -16.94
C VAL A 21 3.82 6.42 -16.12
N ALA A 22 4.43 6.58 -14.95
CA ALA A 22 4.64 5.46 -14.03
C ALA A 22 3.32 4.80 -13.58
N PRO A 23 3.32 3.49 -13.30
CA PRO A 23 2.19 2.82 -12.66
C PRO A 23 1.74 3.51 -11.36
N VAL A 24 0.42 3.49 -11.11
CA VAL A 24 -0.16 4.09 -9.89
C VAL A 24 0.35 3.40 -8.64
N GLU A 25 0.60 2.10 -8.70
CA GLU A 25 1.15 1.31 -7.59
C GLU A 25 2.50 1.84 -7.13
N ASP A 26 3.37 2.22 -8.08
CA ASP A 26 4.68 2.79 -7.77
C ASP A 26 4.55 4.14 -7.09
N LYS A 27 3.60 4.98 -7.54
CA LYS A 27 3.31 6.27 -6.88
C LYS A 27 2.76 6.11 -5.47
N ILE A 28 1.91 5.10 -5.25
CA ILE A 28 1.40 4.77 -3.92
C ILE A 28 2.55 4.30 -3.03
N ARG A 29 3.42 3.42 -3.54
CA ARG A 29 4.61 2.93 -2.83
C ARG A 29 5.56 4.07 -2.47
N GLU A 30 5.88 4.93 -3.41
CA GLU A 30 6.72 6.12 -3.22
C GLU A 30 6.15 7.03 -2.12
N SER A 31 4.85 7.34 -2.17
CA SER A 31 4.16 8.20 -1.19
C SER A 31 4.19 7.60 0.21
N ARG A 32 3.96 6.29 0.33
CA ARG A 32 4.05 5.57 1.62
C ARG A 32 5.46 5.61 2.20
N LEU A 33 6.49 5.39 1.38
CA LEU A 33 7.88 5.44 1.83
C LEU A 33 8.30 6.85 2.26
N ARG A 34 7.87 7.88 1.52
CA ARG A 34 8.08 9.28 1.93
C ARG A 34 7.44 9.59 3.27
N TRP A 35 6.19 9.16 3.47
CA TRP A 35 5.49 9.31 4.75
C TRP A 35 6.22 8.61 5.90
N PHE A 36 6.68 7.37 5.69
CA PHE A 36 7.42 6.64 6.71
C PHE A 36 8.75 7.33 7.04
N GLY A 37 9.48 7.77 6.02
CA GLY A 37 10.70 8.56 6.20
C GLY A 37 10.45 9.88 6.91
N HIS A 38 9.28 10.51 6.72
CA HIS A 38 8.88 11.70 7.47
C HIS A 38 8.70 11.40 8.95
N ILE A 39 7.98 10.34 9.30
CA ILE A 39 7.81 9.90 10.69
C ILE A 39 9.17 9.60 11.34
N LYS A 40 10.05 8.88 10.63
CA LYS A 40 11.40 8.54 11.12
C LYS A 40 12.35 9.74 11.31
N ARG A 41 12.03 10.91 10.77
CA ARG A 41 12.83 12.14 10.98
C ARG A 41 12.31 13.01 12.13
N ARG A 42 11.05 12.87 12.54
CA ARG A 42 10.47 13.62 13.68
C ARG A 42 11.21 13.31 14.99
N PRO A 43 11.26 14.22 15.97
CA PRO A 43 11.89 13.93 17.27
C PRO A 43 11.20 12.75 17.98
N PHE A 44 11.93 12.03 18.84
CA PHE A 44 11.38 10.87 19.56
C PHE A 44 10.19 11.24 20.46
N ASP A 45 10.13 12.50 20.91
CA ASP A 45 9.01 13.00 21.70
C ASP A 45 7.73 13.24 20.88
N ASP A 46 7.83 13.29 19.55
CA ASP A 46 6.67 13.49 18.67
C ASP A 46 5.65 12.35 18.87
N PRO A 47 4.37 12.67 19.16
CA PRO A 47 3.35 11.67 19.44
C PRO A 47 3.20 10.61 18.36
N ILE A 48 3.36 10.97 17.08
CA ILE A 48 3.21 10.05 15.95
C ILE A 48 4.40 9.09 15.90
N ARG A 49 5.62 9.58 16.14
CA ARG A 49 6.82 8.73 16.20
C ARG A 49 6.80 7.80 17.43
N ARG A 50 6.31 8.27 18.59
CA ARG A 50 6.13 7.44 19.79
C ARG A 50 5.22 6.24 19.53
N VAL A 51 4.06 6.47 18.90
CA VAL A 51 3.11 5.41 18.55
C VAL A 51 3.70 4.42 17.54
N GLU A 52 4.48 4.89 16.57
CA GLU A 52 5.17 4.02 15.60
C GLU A 52 6.16 3.06 16.27
N VAL A 53 6.98 3.58 17.21
CA VAL A 53 7.93 2.78 17.99
C VAL A 53 7.22 1.78 18.90
N LEU A 54 6.18 2.21 19.61
CA LEU A 54 5.39 1.33 20.48
C LEU A 54 4.72 0.20 19.68
N ASN A 55 4.16 0.51 18.51
CA ASN A 55 3.59 -0.51 17.62
C ASN A 55 4.65 -1.55 17.23
N LEU A 56 5.86 -1.14 16.81
CA LEU A 56 6.94 -2.09 16.47
C LEU A 56 7.28 -3.04 17.61
N THR A 57 7.27 -2.54 18.86
CA THR A 57 7.57 -3.36 20.04
C THR A 57 6.43 -4.29 20.46
N TYR A 58 5.17 -3.97 20.13
CA TYR A 58 3.99 -4.69 20.58
C TYR A 58 3.43 -5.71 19.56
N VAL A 59 4.11 -5.95 18.42
CA VAL A 59 3.64 -6.87 17.37
C VAL A 59 3.89 -8.35 17.71
N LYS A 60 3.41 -8.83 18.86
CA LYS A 60 3.05 -10.25 18.98
C LYS A 60 1.53 -10.36 18.84
N LYS A 61 1.04 -10.10 17.63
CA LYS A 61 -0.36 -10.34 17.29
C LYS A 61 -0.60 -11.84 17.35
N GLY A 62 -1.39 -12.30 18.34
CA GLY A 62 -1.72 -13.71 18.50
C GLY A 62 -2.41 -14.29 17.26
N ARG A 63 -2.37 -15.62 17.09
CA ARG A 63 -3.19 -16.28 16.08
C ARG A 63 -4.64 -15.90 16.35
N GLY A 64 -5.26 -15.21 15.39
CA GLY A 64 -6.67 -14.85 15.44
C GLY A 64 -7.55 -16.10 15.50
N ARG A 65 -8.86 -15.90 15.63
CA ARG A 65 -9.83 -17.00 15.70
C ARG A 65 -9.61 -17.99 14.52
N PRO A 66 -9.43 -19.29 14.78
CA PRO A 66 -9.32 -20.28 13.72
C PRO A 66 -10.57 -20.28 12.85
N LYS A 67 -10.39 -20.50 11.54
CA LYS A 67 -11.47 -20.53 10.55
C LYS A 67 -12.43 -21.68 10.90
N LYS A 68 -13.74 -21.44 10.81
CA LYS A 68 -14.73 -22.52 10.93
C LYS A 68 -14.70 -23.32 9.62
N ASP A 69 -14.12 -24.51 9.66
CA ASP A 69 -14.12 -25.43 8.53
C ASP A 69 -15.48 -26.15 8.49
N LEU A 70 -16.35 -25.75 7.56
CA LEU A 70 -17.65 -26.39 7.31
C LEU A 70 -17.52 -27.78 6.66
N VAL A 71 -16.30 -28.18 6.29
CA VAL A 71 -16.02 -29.44 5.58
C VAL A 71 -16.09 -30.67 6.49
N ARG A 72 -16.11 -30.48 7.82
CA ARG A 72 -16.07 -31.61 8.78
C ARG A 72 -17.43 -32.16 9.18
N LYS A 73 -18.50 -31.86 8.44
CA LYS A 73 -19.88 -32.24 8.82
C LYS A 73 -20.70 -32.94 7.73
N TYR A 74 -20.05 -33.49 6.70
CA TYR A 74 -20.62 -34.48 5.78
C TYR A 74 -19.55 -35.51 5.43
#